data_AF-A0A1V5WTA7-F1
#
_entry.id   AF-A0A1V5WTA7-F1
#
_cell.length_a   1.000
_cell.length_b   1.000
_cell.length_c   1.000
_cell.angle_alpha   90.00
_cell.angle_beta   90.00
_cell.angle_gamma   90.00
#
_symmetry.space_group_name_H-M   'P 1'
#
loop_
_entity.id
_entity.type
_entity.pdbx_description
1 polymer ?
#
loop_
_entity_poly.entity_id
_entity_poly.type
_entity_poly.pdbx_seq_one_letter_code
_entity_poly.pdbx_strand_id
1 'polypeptide(L)'
;MKKLFILLSAILLVLPLVAQVNQINPALFSNDMENNSLLNPARLNMGHSMGFMAGTSSAGYGYYLSRYTNHLSYAFSQKLKMELDLNVINYGSTASSFKINDDNSTRIVPDFRLSYKPSDNMHFQIEFHQGNYFPNYYNHWYERW
;
A
#
# COMPACT_ATOMS: atom_id res chain seq x y z
N MET A 1 -44.12 -15.00 -1.49
CA MET A 1 -42.86 -15.15 -0.71
C MET A 1 -41.87 -16.13 -1.34
N LYS A 2 -42.23 -17.38 -1.64
CA LYS A 2 -41.29 -18.36 -2.25
C LYS A 2 -40.59 -17.86 -3.54
N LYS A 3 -41.33 -17.20 -4.44
CA LYS A 3 -40.77 -16.61 -5.68
C LYS A 3 -39.75 -15.50 -5.43
N LEU A 4 -39.93 -14.72 -4.35
CA LEU A 4 -39.02 -13.66 -3.95
C LEU A 4 -37.70 -14.24 -3.44
N PHE A 5 -37.77 -15.27 -2.59
CA PHE A 5 -36.59 -15.96 -2.08
C PHE A 5 -35.77 -16.61 -3.18
N ILE A 6 -36.42 -17.24 -4.16
CA ILE A 6 -35.74 -17.86 -5.32
C ILE A 6 -34.97 -16.79 -6.13
N LEU A 7 -35.58 -15.62 -6.34
CA LEU A 7 -34.99 -14.54 -7.10
C LEU A 7 -33.79 -13.90 -6.36
N LEU A 8 -33.89 -13.77 -5.03
CA LEU A 8 -32.81 -13.29 -4.18
C LEU A 8 -31.63 -14.26 -4.13
N SER A 9 -31.89 -15.58 -4.04
CA SER A 9 -30.85 -16.60 -4.12
C SER A 9 -30.18 -16.65 -5.50
N ALA A 10 -30.93 -16.40 -6.58
CA ALA A 10 -30.37 -16.33 -7.93
C ALA A 10 -29.42 -15.12 -8.08
N ILE A 11 -29.77 -13.96 -7.52
CA ILE A 11 -28.91 -12.77 -7.52
C ILE A 11 -27.62 -13.03 -6.73
N LEU A 12 -27.70 -13.66 -5.56
CA LEU A 12 -26.53 -14.01 -4.73
C LEU A 12 -25.54 -14.94 -5.43
N LEU A 13 -26.03 -15.83 -6.31
CA LEU A 13 -25.18 -16.73 -7.10
C LEU A 13 -24.49 -16.02 -8.28
N VAL A 14 -25.04 -14.90 -8.77
CA VAL A 14 -24.45 -14.14 -9.88
C VAL A 14 -23.34 -13.18 -9.41
N LEU A 15 -23.42 -12.67 -8.18
CA LEU A 15 -22.39 -11.77 -7.62
C LEU A 15 -20.94 -12.29 -7.73
N PRO A 16 -20.60 -13.55 -7.40
CA PRO A 16 -19.23 -14.05 -7.56
C PRO A 16 -18.80 -14.23 -9.03
N LEU A 17 -19.75 -14.38 -9.97
CA LEU A 17 -19.44 -14.45 -11.41
C LEU A 17 -19.06 -13.07 -11.97
N VAL A 18 -19.69 -11.98 -11.50
CA VAL A 18 -19.31 -10.61 -11.91
C VAL A 18 -18.02 -10.15 -11.22
N ALA A 19 -17.74 -10.64 -10.00
CA ALA A 19 -16.50 -10.33 -9.28
C ALA A 19 -15.23 -10.93 -9.93
N GLN A 20 -15.36 -11.89 -10.87
CA GLN A 20 -14.24 -12.46 -11.60
C GLN A 20 -13.86 -11.68 -12.87
N VAL A 21 -14.58 -10.61 -13.22
CA VAL A 21 -14.21 -9.71 -14.33
C VAL A 21 -13.25 -8.63 -13.84
N ASN A 22 -12.11 -9.06 -13.32
CA ASN A 22 -10.92 -8.23 -13.14
C ASN A 22 -9.70 -9.01 -13.63
N GLN A 23 -9.81 -9.59 -14.84
CA GLN A 23 -8.61 -9.78 -15.64
C GLN A 23 -8.25 -8.40 -16.18
N ILE A 24 -7.29 -7.74 -15.51
CA ILE A 24 -6.48 -6.71 -16.13
C ILE A 24 -6.02 -7.31 -17.45
N ASN A 25 -6.52 -6.81 -18.58
CA ASN A 25 -6.11 -7.28 -19.88
C ASN A 25 -4.63 -6.91 -20.05
N PRO A 26 -3.68 -7.87 -20.05
CA PRO A 26 -2.27 -7.55 -20.19
C PRO A 26 -1.95 -6.99 -21.59
N ALA A 27 -2.91 -7.01 -22.52
CA ALA A 27 -2.76 -6.39 -23.84
C ALA A 27 -2.73 -4.85 -23.81
N LEU A 28 -3.07 -4.17 -22.70
CA LEU A 28 -2.76 -2.74 -22.55
C LEU A 28 -1.25 -2.48 -22.39
N PHE A 29 -0.47 -3.54 -22.15
CA PHE A 29 0.98 -3.55 -22.12
C PHE A 29 1.57 -4.42 -23.25
N SER A 30 0.83 -4.66 -24.34
CA SER A 30 1.32 -5.46 -25.46
C SER A 30 2.59 -4.85 -26.04
N ASN A 31 3.67 -5.62 -25.92
CA ASN A 31 5.05 -5.30 -26.27
C ASN A 31 5.22 -5.03 -27.77
N ASP A 32 5.25 -3.74 -28.14
CA ASP A 32 6.04 -3.28 -29.30
C ASP A 32 7.13 -2.27 -28.87
N MET A 33 7.44 -2.19 -27.56
CA MET A 33 8.52 -1.34 -27.06
C MET A 33 9.84 -2.10 -27.08
N GLU A 34 10.65 -1.77 -28.07
CA GLU A 34 12.04 -2.12 -28.29
C GLU A 34 12.83 -2.43 -27.00
N ASN A 35 13.67 -3.46 -27.10
CA ASN A 35 14.51 -4.07 -26.05
C ASN A 35 15.42 -3.12 -25.22
N ASN A 36 15.39 -1.81 -25.45
CA ASN A 36 16.23 -0.80 -24.79
C ASN A 36 15.46 0.39 -24.18
N SER A 37 14.14 0.31 -24.01
CA SER A 37 13.42 1.37 -23.29
C SER A 37 13.85 1.46 -21.82
N LEU A 38 14.23 2.68 -21.39
CA LEU A 38 14.52 3.05 -19.99
C LEU A 38 13.35 2.79 -19.02
N LEU A 39 12.15 2.53 -19.54
CA LEU A 39 10.93 2.21 -18.81
C LEU A 39 10.34 0.87 -19.26
N ASN A 40 11.19 -0.12 -19.55
CA ASN A 40 10.72 -1.47 -19.86
C ASN A 40 9.99 -2.09 -18.64
N PRO A 41 8.69 -2.41 -18.73
CA PRO A 41 7.91 -2.96 -17.62
C PRO A 41 8.39 -4.34 -17.15
N ALA A 42 9.11 -5.10 -17.99
CA ALA A 42 9.74 -6.37 -17.58
C ALA A 42 10.84 -6.18 -16.51
N ARG A 43 11.34 -4.95 -16.33
CA ARG A 43 12.31 -4.58 -15.28
C ARG A 43 11.64 -4.01 -14.03
N LEU A 44 10.32 -3.86 -14.05
CA LEU A 44 9.50 -3.43 -12.92
C LEU A 44 8.95 -4.67 -12.19
N ASN A 45 9.24 -4.76 -10.90
CA ASN A 45 8.58 -5.69 -9.99
C ASN A 45 7.66 -4.89 -9.06
N MET A 46 6.43 -5.36 -8.89
CA MET A 46 5.42 -4.70 -8.07
C MET A 46 4.88 -5.69 -7.05
N GLY A 47 4.92 -5.29 -5.78
CA GLY A 47 4.37 -6.02 -4.66
C GLY A 47 3.37 -5.15 -3.90
N HIS A 48 2.50 -5.80 -3.13
CA HIS A 48 1.51 -5.13 -2.31
C HIS A 48 1.53 -5.75 -0.91
N SER A 49 1.46 -4.91 0.11
CA SER A 49 1.26 -5.36 1.49
C SER A 49 0.19 -4.52 2.18
N MET A 50 -0.48 -5.13 3.14
CA MET A 50 -1.49 -4.47 3.96
C MET A 50 -1.25 -4.84 5.43
N GLY A 51 -1.28 -3.84 6.30
CA GLY A 51 -1.15 -3.99 7.74
C GLY A 51 -2.28 -3.28 8.46
N PHE A 52 -2.71 -3.86 9.58
CA PHE A 52 -3.67 -3.25 10.49
C PHE A 52 -3.13 -3.31 11.91
N MET A 53 -3.31 -2.24 12.66
CA MET A 53 -2.97 -2.14 14.06
C MET A 53 -4.11 -1.42 14.78
N ALA A 54 -4.47 -1.90 15.96
CA ALA A 54 -5.37 -1.20 16.85
C ALA A 54 -4.88 -1.36 18.29
N GLY A 55 -5.15 -0.37 19.11
CA GLY A 55 -4.80 -0.37 20.52
C GLY A 55 -5.86 0.33 21.35
N THR A 56 -5.95 -0.04 22.62
CA THR A 56 -6.86 0.56 23.59
C THR A 56 -6.16 0.74 24.93
N SER A 57 -6.60 1.73 25.68
CA SER A 57 -6.13 2.06 27.02
C SER A 57 -7.20 1.74 28.07
N SER A 58 -6.77 1.52 29.31
CA SER A 58 -7.68 1.33 30.44
C SER A 58 -8.57 2.56 30.73
N ALA A 59 -8.21 3.73 30.22
CA ALA A 59 -9.01 4.95 30.30
C ALA A 59 -10.13 5.02 29.23
N GLY A 60 -10.26 4.01 28.36
CA GLY A 60 -11.29 3.92 27.33
C GLY A 60 -10.93 4.59 26.00
N TYR A 61 -9.74 5.18 25.88
CA TYR A 61 -9.25 5.69 24.59
C TYR A 61 -8.60 4.58 23.78
N GLY A 62 -8.81 4.59 22.47
CA GLY A 62 -8.10 3.70 21.57
C GLY A 62 -7.71 4.39 20.28
N TYR A 63 -7.04 3.64 19.43
CA TYR A 63 -6.63 4.06 18.11
C TYR A 63 -6.67 2.88 17.16
N TYR A 64 -6.77 3.19 15.87
CA TYR A 64 -6.52 2.24 14.81
C TYR A 64 -5.63 2.86 13.73
N LEU A 65 -4.92 2.00 13.03
CA LEU A 65 -4.04 2.33 11.93
C LEU A 65 -4.17 1.22 10.90
N SER A 66 -4.43 1.59 9.66
CA SER A 66 -4.30 0.71 8.51
C SER A 66 -3.25 1.29 7.58
N ARG A 67 -2.44 0.42 7.00
CA ARG A 67 -1.43 0.79 6.02
C ARG A 67 -1.55 -0.14 4.82
N TYR A 68 -1.70 0.44 3.66
CA TYR A 68 -1.49 -0.24 2.39
C TYR A 68 -0.17 0.26 1.81
N THR A 69 0.75 -0.64 1.47
CA THR A 69 2.01 -0.28 0.84
C THR A 69 2.07 -0.91 -0.53
N ASN A 70 2.28 -0.07 -1.55
CA ASN A 70 2.68 -0.54 -2.86
C ASN A 70 4.20 -0.48 -2.98
N HIS A 71 4.81 -1.66 -3.09
CA HIS A 71 6.25 -1.83 -3.27
C HIS A 71 6.55 -1.85 -4.77
N LEU A 72 7.39 -0.95 -5.24
CA LEU A 72 7.84 -0.85 -6.62
C LEU A 72 9.35 -1.01 -6.64
N SER A 73 9.85 -1.96 -7.42
CA SER A 73 11.28 -2.16 -7.65
C SER A 73 11.57 -2.10 -9.14
N TYR A 74 12.37 -1.12 -9.57
CA TYR A 74 12.79 -0.95 -10.95
C TYR A 74 14.29 -1.14 -11.10
N ALA A 75 14.70 -2.12 -11.93
CA ALA A 75 16.10 -2.35 -12.27
C ALA A 75 16.48 -1.59 -13.55
N PHE A 76 17.10 -0.41 -13.42
CA PHE A 76 17.62 0.33 -14.57
C PHE A 76 18.71 -0.46 -15.31
N SER A 77 19.54 -1.20 -14.55
CA SER A 77 20.53 -2.14 -15.06
C SER A 77 20.81 -3.24 -14.02
N GLN A 78 21.72 -4.17 -14.32
CA GLN A 78 22.20 -5.15 -13.34
C GLN A 78 22.90 -4.52 -12.12
N LYS A 79 23.32 -3.26 -12.23
CA LYS A 79 24.10 -2.54 -11.21
C LYS A 79 23.34 -1.40 -10.54
N LEU A 80 22.20 -0.97 -11.09
CA LEU A 80 21.45 0.19 -10.62
C LEU A 80 19.97 -0.19 -10.50
N LYS A 81 19.44 -0.10 -9.28
CA LYS A 81 18.03 -0.32 -8.98
C LYS A 81 17.45 0.80 -8.12
N MET A 82 16.16 1.06 -8.29
CA MET A 82 15.38 1.92 -7.43
C MET A 82 14.22 1.13 -6.82
N GLU A 83 14.03 1.31 -5.53
CA GLU A 83 12.92 0.77 -4.76
C GLU A 83 12.10 1.96 -4.25
N LEU A 84 10.78 1.90 -4.40
CA LEU A 84 9.83 2.90 -3.96
C LEU A 84 8.69 2.18 -3.23
N ASP A 85 8.51 2.52 -1.96
CA ASP A 85 7.39 2.09 -1.15
C ASP A 85 6.41 3.26 -1.01
N LEU A 86 5.26 3.14 -1.65
CA LEU A 86 4.19 4.12 -1.53
C LEU A 86 3.21 3.66 -0.46
N ASN A 87 3.32 4.22 0.74
CA ASN A 87 2.44 3.88 1.86
C ASN A 87 1.22 4.80 1.87
N VAL A 88 0.02 4.21 1.86
CA VAL A 88 -1.25 4.89 2.15
C VAL A 88 -1.67 4.47 3.53
N ILE A 89 -1.69 5.42 4.45
CA ILE A 89 -1.88 5.20 5.88
C ILE A 89 -3.17 5.88 6.28
N ASN A 90 -4.11 5.11 6.81
CA ASN A 90 -5.37 5.61 7.34
C ASN A 90 -5.45 5.33 8.83
N TYR A 91 -5.77 6.35 9.61
CA TYR A 91 -5.70 6.29 11.06
C TYR A 91 -6.76 7.15 11.72
N GLY A 92 -7.19 6.76 12.91
CA GLY A 92 -8.17 7.49 13.70
C GLY A 92 -8.12 7.07 15.16
N SER A 93 -8.89 7.77 16.00
CA SER A 93 -9.00 7.44 17.42
C SER A 93 -10.38 6.87 17.74
N THR A 94 -10.51 6.31 18.93
CA THR A 94 -11.81 6.01 19.52
C THR A 94 -11.86 6.59 20.94
N ALA A 95 -12.99 7.21 21.28
CA ALA A 95 -13.22 7.85 22.57
C ALA A 95 -13.81 6.87 23.59
N SER A 96 -13.71 7.22 24.87
CA SER A 96 -14.21 6.43 26.01
C SER A 96 -15.72 6.16 26.01
N SER A 97 -16.48 6.82 25.14
CA SER A 97 -17.91 6.59 24.93
C SER A 97 -18.15 6.12 23.50
N PHE A 98 -19.07 5.17 23.29
CA PHE A 98 -19.49 4.73 21.96
C PHE A 98 -20.13 5.89 21.19
N LYS A 99 -19.30 6.63 20.46
CA LYS A 99 -19.66 7.76 19.61
C LYS A 99 -18.92 7.58 18.29
N ILE A 100 -19.63 7.82 17.20
CA ILE A 100 -19.03 7.96 15.89
C ILE A 100 -18.31 9.30 15.91
N ASN A 101 -16.99 9.29 15.71
CA ASN A 101 -16.16 10.46 15.50
C ASN A 101 -15.78 10.56 14.02
N ASP A 102 -15.38 11.76 13.60
CA ASP A 102 -14.95 12.06 12.23
C ASP A 102 -13.48 12.50 12.22
N ASP A 103 -12.65 11.78 12.99
CA ASP A 103 -11.22 12.08 13.15
C ASP A 103 -10.33 11.17 12.29
N ASN A 104 -10.95 10.46 11.34
CA ASN A 104 -10.24 9.61 10.41
C ASN A 104 -9.41 10.46 9.45
N SER A 105 -8.10 10.20 9.42
CA SER A 105 -7.18 10.90 8.52
C SER A 105 -6.44 9.91 7.64
N THR A 106 -6.07 10.36 6.45
CA THR A 106 -5.30 9.58 5.49
C THR A 106 -4.05 10.34 5.09
N ARG A 107 -2.91 9.67 5.13
CA ARG A 107 -1.61 10.21 4.72
C ARG A 107 -0.98 9.31 3.68
N ILE A 108 -0.31 9.93 2.71
CA ILE A 108 0.55 9.24 1.75
C ILE A 108 2.00 9.49 2.14
N VAL A 109 2.78 8.42 2.28
CA VAL A 109 4.14 8.44 2.79
C VAL A 109 5.03 7.66 1.82
N PRO A 110 5.76 8.33 0.93
CA PRO A 110 6.75 7.69 0.08
C PRO A 110 8.06 7.44 0.81
N ASP A 111 8.58 6.23 0.65
CA ASP A 111 9.97 5.89 0.96
C ASP A 111 10.66 5.44 -0.32
N PHE A 112 11.88 5.91 -0.58
CA PHE A 112 12.63 5.43 -1.74
C PHE A 112 14.07 5.09 -1.40
N ARG A 113 14.61 4.14 -2.15
CA ARG A 113 16.00 3.71 -2.09
C ARG A 113 16.54 3.58 -3.49
N LEU A 114 17.63 4.29 -3.76
CA LEU A 114 18.44 4.12 -4.96
C LEU A 114 19.72 3.36 -4.60
N SER A 115 19.93 2.19 -5.20
CA SER A 115 21.10 1.35 -4.94
C SER A 115 21.95 1.20 -6.20
N TYR A 116 23.24 1.53 -6.10
CA TYR A 116 24.20 1.42 -7.19
C TYR A 116 25.43 0.59 -6.78
N LYS A 117 25.65 -0.54 -7.48
CA LYS A 117 26.75 -1.48 -7.24
C LYS A 117 27.69 -1.53 -8.44
N PRO A 118 28.69 -0.63 -8.56
CA PRO A 118 29.57 -0.58 -9.74
C PRO A 118 30.45 -1.84 -9.88
N SER A 119 30.85 -2.45 -8.77
CA SER A 119 31.66 -3.67 -8.68
C SER A 119 31.23 -4.52 -7.47
N ASP A 120 31.77 -5.73 -7.34
CA ASP A 120 31.35 -6.61 -6.25
C ASP A 120 31.67 -6.12 -4.84
N ASN A 121 32.68 -5.27 -4.72
CA ASN A 121 33.19 -4.75 -3.45
C ASN A 121 32.77 -3.29 -3.18
N MET A 122 31.90 -2.71 -4.01
CA MET A 122 31.47 -1.31 -3.90
C MET A 122 29.96 -1.18 -4.02
N HIS A 123 29.33 -0.51 -3.07
CA HIS A 123 27.89 -0.24 -3.05
C HIS A 123 27.62 1.18 -2.56
N PHE A 124 26.86 1.95 -3.34
CA PHE A 124 26.33 3.26 -2.98
C PHE A 124 24.82 3.16 -2.81
N GLN A 125 24.30 3.73 -1.73
CA GLN A 125 22.87 3.71 -1.43
C GLN A 125 22.42 5.11 -1.00
N ILE A 126 21.35 5.59 -1.61
CA ILE A 126 20.68 6.84 -1.22
C ILE A 126 19.27 6.44 -0.81
N GLU A 127 18.88 6.83 0.41
CA GLU A 127 17.56 6.55 0.95
C GLU A 127 16.86 7.82 1.38
N PHE A 128 15.54 7.81 1.21
CA PHE A 128 14.63 8.76 1.80
C PHE A 128 13.52 7.97 2.50
N HIS A 129 13.34 8.26 3.78
CA HIS A 129 12.23 7.73 4.57
C HIS A 129 11.45 8.91 5.11
N GLN A 130 10.16 8.98 4.79
CA GLN A 130 9.32 10.03 5.37
C GLN A 130 8.74 9.51 6.67
N GLY A 131 9.15 10.10 7.80
CA GLY A 131 8.70 9.71 9.13
C GLY A 131 9.67 10.17 10.21
N ASN A 132 9.17 10.41 11.42
CA ASN A 132 10.02 10.83 12.53
C ASN A 132 10.65 9.59 13.21
N TYR A 133 11.97 9.42 13.04
CA TYR A 133 12.75 8.38 13.72
C TYR A 133 12.80 8.57 15.25
N PHE A 134 12.56 9.79 15.74
CA PHE A 134 12.63 10.11 17.17
C PHE A 134 11.23 10.30 17.76
N PRO A 135 10.87 9.56 18.82
CA PRO A 135 9.59 9.72 19.50
C PRO A 135 9.61 11.03 20.29
N ASN A 136 9.19 12.11 19.66
CA ASN A 136 8.94 13.35 20.38
C ASN A 136 7.62 13.19 21.16
N TYR A 137 7.67 13.37 22.48
CA TYR A 137 6.53 13.16 23.40
C TYR A 137 5.33 14.08 23.10
N TYR A 138 5.55 15.12 22.30
CA TYR A 138 4.57 16.11 21.90
C TYR A 138 3.89 15.82 20.56
N ASN A 139 4.42 14.88 19.76
CA ASN A 139 3.85 14.57 18.47
C ASN A 139 2.75 13.53 18.62
N HIS A 140 1.66 13.72 17.90
CA HIS A 140 0.60 12.73 17.88
C HIS A 140 1.13 11.39 17.35
N TRP A 141 0.63 10.28 17.89
CA TRP A 141 1.09 8.93 17.58
C TRP A 141 1.07 8.60 16.08
N TYR A 142 0.22 9.28 15.31
CA TYR A 142 0.09 9.12 13.87
C TYR A 142 1.15 9.89 13.05
N GLU A 143 1.84 10.89 13.62
CA GLU A 143 2.90 11.64 12.94
C GLU A 143 4.23 10.86 12.84
N ARG A 144 4.27 9.67 13.45
CA ARG A 144 5.37 8.71 13.36
C ARG A 144 5.47 8.05 11.99
N TRP A 145 4.39 8.12 11.21
CA TRP A 145 4.27 7.53 9.89
C TRP A 145 4.21 8.64 8.85
#